data_AF-A0A846Z2C6-F1
#
_entry.id   AF-A0A846Z2C6-F1
#
_cell.length_a   1.000
_cell.length_b   1.000
_cell.length_c   1.000
_cell.angle_alpha   90.00
_cell.angle_beta   90.00
_cell.angle_gamma   90.00
#
_symmetry.space_group_name_H-M   'P 1'
#
loop_
_entity.id
_entity.type
_entity.pdbx_description
1 polymer ?
#
loop_
_entity_poly.entity_id
_entity_poly.type
_entity_poly.pdbx_seq_one_letter_code
_entity_poly.pdbx_strand_id
1 'polypeptide(L)' 'MTVNLTGKAVQALQRLQEQTGYNKTDCINRALIIAGEIEGMSRAPGAFYWRETPESDLMLVRFV' A
#
# COMPACT_ATOMS: atom_id res chain seq x y z
N MET A 1 15.56 -3.83 -16.45
CA MET A 1 14.57 -4.71 -15.81
C MET A 1 13.18 -4.20 -16.17
N THR A 2 12.28 -5.05 -16.64
CA THR A 2 10.91 -4.67 -17.04
C THR A 2 9.92 -5.43 -16.17
N VAL A 3 8.93 -4.72 -15.64
CA VAL A 3 7.85 -5.30 -14.82
C VAL A 3 6.56 -5.19 -15.60
N ASN A 4 5.91 -6.32 -15.83
CA ASN A 4 4.62 -6.37 -16.52
C ASN A 4 3.51 -6.10 -15.50
N LEU A 5 2.84 -4.96 -15.65
CA LEU A 5 1.72 -4.57 -14.80
C LEU A 5 0.41 -5.03 -15.44
N THR A 6 -0.49 -5.58 -14.62
CA THR A 6 -1.88 -5.80 -15.04
C THR A 6 -2.57 -4.46 -15.29
N GLY A 7 -3.67 -4.45 -16.06
CA GLY A 7 -4.42 -3.21 -16.32
C GLY A 7 -4.85 -2.48 -15.05
N LYS A 8 -5.26 -3.22 -14.00
CA LYS A 8 -5.59 -2.64 -12.69
C LYS A 8 -4.37 -1.99 -12.02
N ALA A 9 -3.20 -2.63 -12.09
CA ALA A 9 -1.97 -2.09 -11.52
C ALA A 9 -1.49 -0.83 -12.27
N VAL A 10 -1.69 -0.75 -13.59
CA VAL A 10 -1.41 0.47 -14.37
C VAL A 10 -2.29 1.64 -13.92
N GLN A 11 -3.59 1.41 -13.71
CA GLN A 11 -4.49 2.45 -13.22
C GLN A 11 -4.15 2.88 -11.80
N ALA A 12 -3.81 1.94 -10.92
CA ALA A 12 -3.38 2.25 -9.56
C ALA A 12 -2.08 3.07 -9.55
N LEU A 13 -1.12 2.72 -10.42
CA LEU A 13 0.11 3.47 -10.61
C LEU A 13 -0.20 4.91 -11.05
N GLN A 14 -1.05 5.12 -12.06
CA GLN A 14 -1.42 6.46 -12.52
C GLN A 14 -2.01 7.33 -11.41
N ARG A 15 -2.98 6.81 -10.66
CA ARG A 15 -3.57 7.53 -9.51
C ARG A 15 -2.53 7.86 -8.45
N LEU A 16 -1.62 6.93 -8.17
CA LEU A 16 -0.57 7.15 -7.18
C LEU A 16 0.39 8.25 -7.63
N GLN A 17 0.77 8.28 -8.91
CA GLN A 17 1.60 9.35 -9.48
C GLN A 17 0.90 10.70 -9.41
N GLU A 18 -0.41 10.77 -9.70
CA GLU A 18 -1.22 12.00 -9.61
C GLU A 18 -1.32 12.51 -8.17
N GLN A 19 -1.51 11.62 -7.19
CA GLN A 19 -1.66 11.99 -5.78
C GLN A 19 -0.34 12.42 -5.12
N THR A 20 0.79 11.86 -5.56
CA THR A 20 2.08 12.01 -4.87
C THR A 20 3.12 12.82 -5.64
N GLY A 21 2.94 12.99 -6.96
CA GLY A 21 3.94 13.55 -7.85
C GLY A 21 5.13 12.61 -8.13
N TYR A 22 5.10 11.36 -7.64
CA TYR A 22 6.20 10.42 -7.84
C TYR A 22 6.30 9.93 -9.28
N ASN A 23 7.53 9.63 -9.71
CA ASN A 23 7.73 8.97 -10.99
C ASN A 23 7.37 7.47 -10.86
N LYS A 24 7.26 6.80 -12.01
CA LYS A 24 6.89 5.38 -12.09
C LYS A 24 7.81 4.48 -11.25
N THR A 25 9.12 4.73 -11.30
CA THR A 25 10.12 3.93 -10.59
C THR A 25 9.94 4.07 -9.08
N ASP A 26 9.75 5.29 -8.59
CA ASP A 26 9.53 5.55 -7.17
C ASP A 26 8.24 4.90 -6.65
N CYS A 27 7.16 4.99 -7.43
CA CYS A 27 5.90 4.32 -7.10
C CYS A 27 6.07 2.80 -7.00
N ILE A 28 6.73 2.17 -7.99
CA ILE A 28 6.93 0.71 -7.99
C ILE A 28 7.81 0.27 -6.82
N ASN A 29 8.92 0.97 -6.58
CA ASN A 29 9.84 0.63 -5.49
C ASN A 29 9.14 0.75 -4.13
N ARG A 30 8.42 1.85 -3.89
CA ARG A 30 7.68 2.04 -2.63
C ARG A 30 6.55 1.04 -2.46
N ALA A 31 5.83 0.71 -3.52
CA ALA A 31 4.76 -0.29 -3.47
C ALA A 31 5.30 -1.67 -3.09
N LEU A 32 6.46 -2.08 -3.62
CA LEU A 32 7.10 -3.36 -3.26
C LEU A 32 7.54 -3.40 -1.80
N ILE A 33 8.14 -2.31 -1.30
CA ILE A 33 8.56 -2.21 0.11
C ILE A 33 7.34 -2.30 1.03
N ILE A 34 6.32 -1.47 0.79
CA ILE A 34 5.10 -1.45 1.61
C ILE A 34 4.37 -2.80 1.57
N ALA A 35 4.29 -3.44 0.40
CA ALA A 35 3.67 -4.77 0.29
C ALA A 35 4.44 -5.82 1.11
N GLY A 36 5.78 -5.77 1.10
CA GLY A 36 6.62 -6.65 1.91
C GLY A 36 6.42 -6.43 3.42
N GLU A 37 6.37 -5.17 3.86
CA GLU A 37 6.09 -4.83 5.26
C GLU A 37 4.71 -5.33 5.70
N ILE A 38 3.65 -5.09 4.91
CA ILE A 38 2.29 -5.55 5.21
C ILE A 38 2.22 -7.09 5.26
N GLU A 39 2.87 -7.79 4.32
CA GLU A 39 2.94 -9.25 4.33
C GLU A 39 3.66 -9.79 5.57
N GLY A 40 4.80 -9.18 5.95
CA GLY A 40 5.55 -9.56 7.16
C GLY A 40 4.72 -9.34 8.42
N MET A 41 4.05 -8.20 8.49
CA MET A 41 3.12 -7.83 9.56
C MET A 41 1.92 -8.78 9.67
N SER A 42 1.33 -9.21 8.55
CA SER A 42 0.22 -10.16 8.55
C SER A 42 0.61 -11.56 9.05
N ARG A 43 1.90 -11.92 9.01
CA ARG A 43 2.41 -13.22 9.44
C ARG A 43 2.93 -13.20 10.88
N ALA A 44 3.26 -12.01 11.39
CA ALA A 44 3.67 -11.83 12.78
C ALA A 44 2.43 -11.84 13.71
N PRO A 45 2.55 -12.37 14.94
CA PRO A 45 1.50 -12.23 15.94
C PRO A 45 1.28 -10.76 16.28
N GLY A 46 0.05 -10.26 16.13
CA GLY A 46 -0.30 -8.87 16.37
C GLY A 46 -1.67 -8.48 15.80
N ALA A 47 -2.08 -7.24 16.06
CA ALA A 47 -3.32 -6.67 15.54
C ALA A 47 -3.07 -5.25 15.04
N PHE A 48 -3.57 -4.93 13.84
CA PHE A 48 -3.49 -3.60 13.26
C PHE A 48 -4.76 -2.84 13.53
N TYR A 49 -4.63 -1.60 13.98
CA TYR A 49 -5.74 -0.71 14.19
C TYR A 49 -5.57 0.53 13.33
N TRP A 50 -6.66 0.98 12.71
CA TRP A 50 -6.71 2.20 11.93
C TRP A 50 -7.83 3.10 12.47
N ARG A 51 -7.60 4.41 12.35
CA ARG A 51 -8.60 5.44 12.61
C ARG A 51 -8.42 6.54 11.57
N GLU A 52 -9.52 7.09 11.10
CA GLU A 52 -9.51 8.15 10.08
C GLU A 52 -8.99 9.48 10.64
N THR A 53 -9.40 9.80 11.86
CA THR A 53 -8.97 11.00 12.59
C THR A 53 -8.45 10.64 13.98
N PRO A 54 -7.68 11.50 14.65
CA PRO A 54 -7.23 11.26 16.03
C PRO A 54 -8.36 11.05 17.04
N GLU A 55 -9.55 11.58 16.77
CA GLU A 55 -10.73 11.52 17.63
C GLU A 55 -11.62 10.31 17.32
N SER A 56 -11.44 9.66 16.15
CA SER A 56 -12.20 8.47 15.76
C SER A 56 -11.80 7.24 16.57
N ASP A 57 -12.75 6.32 16.72
CA ASP A 57 -12.51 5.00 17.31
C ASP A 57 -11.47 4.21 16.52
N LEU A 58 -10.60 3.48 17.23
CA LEU A 58 -9.65 2.55 16.64
C LEU A 58 -10.39 1.30 16.13
N MET A 59 -10.25 1.03 14.83
CA MET A 59 -10.89 -0.12 14.16
C MET A 59 -9.85 -1.19 13.82
N LEU A 60 -10.14 -2.46 14.15
CA LEU A 60 -9.29 -3.59 13.79
C LEU A 60 -9.28 -3.77 12.27
N VAL A 61 -8.09 -3.72 11.67
CA VAL A 61 -7.85 -3.99 10.25
C VAL A 61 -7.68 -5.49 10.05
N ARG A 62 -8.47 -6.06 9.14
CA ARG A 62 -8.30 -7.44 8.66
C ARG A 62 -7.92 -7.39 7.18
N PHE A 63 -6.74 -7.90 6.86
CA PHE A 63 -6.34 -8.17 5.49
C PHE A 63 -7.09 -9.45 5.03
N VAL A 64 -7.80 -9.39 3.91
CA VAL A 64 -8.58 -10.50 3.32
C VAL A 64 -8.01 -10.89 1.97
#